data_AF-A0A8H6LXZ2-F1
#
_entry.id   AF-A0A8H6LXZ2-F1
#
_cell.length_a   1.000
_cell.length_b   1.000
_cell.length_c   1.000
_cell.angle_alpha   90.00
_cell.angle_beta   90.00
_cell.angle_gamma   90.00
#
_symmetry.space_group_name_H-M   'P 1'
#
loop_
_entity.id
_entity.type
_entity.pdbx_description
1 polymer ?
#
loop_
_entity_poly.entity_id
_entity_poly.type
_entity_poly.pdbx_seq_one_letter_code
_entity_poly.pdbx_strand_id
1 'polypeptide(L)'
;MHTPRSIKTCRTLHELYTSRSVWTLALREICIRDALFFPSYPVDKMSVKQLMRACLAPDLWNERVRAGPGLKDPGVQTLSSELLESDPFEGAQRDSYNRVYFVPGGRYLIDHAGGSLRLWDLGLPSIFREKEGNAQEPRVVTSILIMDPSQVLDDEGGVVLDTDGGGQETIEFVVCPSRDGMRLRVWVVPGPSNVKGGDSMSCTSSVYEIELGSHQPDFTLMASLTVLTPAWSVVWGDLSMRDDTAIFHSLDYIIVWDFCDSKAKAWRVRSRTDNTDMLFLSQTSIYLVKSTGVLVWPTPLRSELKPIQNDTHTSTARKSRMWRPPLRIILHSGER
;
A
#
# COMPACT_ATOMS: atom_id res chain seq x y z
N MET A 1 -11.45 -27.32 18.91
CA MET A 1 -11.70 -26.13 19.74
C MET A 1 -12.39 -26.59 21.02
N HIS A 2 -11.66 -26.66 22.13
CA HIS A 2 -12.29 -26.86 23.43
C HIS A 2 -12.97 -25.55 23.82
N THR A 3 -14.29 -25.55 23.91
CA THR A 3 -14.99 -24.46 24.60
C THR A 3 -14.48 -24.44 26.04
N PRO A 4 -13.99 -23.30 26.55
CA PRO A 4 -13.48 -23.24 27.91
C PRO A 4 -14.57 -23.71 28.87
N ARG A 5 -14.27 -24.74 29.68
CA ARG A 5 -15.22 -25.38 30.60
C ARG A 5 -15.85 -24.39 31.60
N SER A 6 -15.24 -23.21 31.80
CA SER A 6 -15.72 -22.13 32.66
C SER A 6 -17.02 -21.46 32.17
N ILE A 7 -17.35 -21.49 30.87
CA ILE A 7 -18.55 -20.81 30.33
C ILE A 7 -19.85 -21.43 30.88
N LYS A 8 -19.83 -22.70 31.27
CA LYS A 8 -21.02 -23.40 31.79
C LYS A 8 -21.46 -22.96 33.19
N THR A 9 -20.67 -22.15 33.89
CA THR A 9 -20.90 -21.85 35.32
C THR A 9 -21.48 -20.46 35.57
N CYS A 10 -21.43 -19.53 34.60
CA CYS A 10 -21.89 -18.16 34.76
C CYS A 10 -22.81 -17.75 33.61
N ARG A 11 -24.09 -17.49 33.92
CA ARG A 11 -25.11 -17.05 32.95
C ARG A 11 -24.71 -15.75 32.27
N THR A 12 -24.17 -14.79 33.02
CA THR A 12 -23.72 -13.50 32.49
C THR A 12 -22.58 -13.65 31.47
N LEU A 13 -21.60 -14.51 31.76
CA LEU A 13 -20.54 -14.79 30.79
C LEU A 13 -21.13 -15.48 29.55
N HIS A 14 -22.02 -16.45 29.72
CA HIS A 14 -22.67 -17.07 28.57
C HIS A 14 -23.39 -16.04 27.69
N GLU A 15 -24.18 -15.13 28.29
CA GLU A 15 -24.86 -14.05 27.58
C GLU A 15 -23.88 -13.17 26.80
N LEU A 16 -22.77 -12.74 27.42
CA LEU A 16 -21.72 -11.96 26.76
C LEU A 16 -21.07 -12.73 25.59
N TYR A 17 -20.73 -14.01 25.78
CA TYR A 17 -20.12 -14.86 24.75
C TYR A 17 -21.08 -15.17 23.59
N THR A 18 -22.39 -15.11 23.82
CA THR A 18 -23.40 -15.23 22.76
C THR A 18 -23.74 -13.90 22.09
N SER A 19 -23.29 -12.77 22.64
CA SER A 19 -23.61 -11.46 22.11
C SER A 19 -22.82 -11.17 20.83
N ARG A 20 -23.54 -11.01 19.72
CA ARG A 20 -22.97 -10.65 18.42
C ARG A 20 -22.21 -9.32 18.46
N SER A 21 -22.77 -8.30 19.11
CA SER A 21 -22.16 -6.97 19.15
C SER A 21 -20.80 -6.97 19.86
N VAL A 22 -20.66 -7.78 20.92
CA VAL A 22 -19.39 -7.96 21.65
C VAL A 22 -18.32 -8.49 20.70
N TRP A 23 -18.63 -9.51 19.89
CA TRP A 23 -17.67 -10.09 18.97
C TRP A 23 -17.40 -9.24 17.73
N THR A 24 -18.38 -8.45 17.26
CA THR A 24 -18.15 -7.46 16.21
C THR A 24 -17.18 -6.37 16.68
N LEU A 25 -17.35 -5.87 17.91
CA LEU A 25 -16.42 -4.90 18.50
C LEU A 25 -15.04 -5.53 18.69
N ALA A 26 -14.97 -6.75 19.25
CA ALA A 26 -13.70 -7.46 19.42
C ALA A 26 -12.97 -7.66 18.08
N LEU A 27 -13.68 -8.04 17.01
CA LEU A 27 -13.11 -8.19 15.68
C LEU A 27 -12.55 -6.86 15.16
N ARG A 28 -13.29 -5.77 15.35
CA ARG A 28 -12.84 -4.43 14.95
C ARG A 28 -11.55 -4.02 15.67
N GLU A 29 -11.48 -4.23 16.98
CA GLU A 29 -10.27 -3.93 17.77
C GLU A 29 -9.07 -4.76 17.31
N ILE A 30 -9.27 -6.04 16.98
CA ILE A 30 -8.22 -6.92 16.47
C ILE A 30 -7.76 -6.47 15.09
N CYS A 31 -8.69 -6.06 14.22
CA CYS A 31 -8.35 -5.49 12.92
C CYS A 31 -7.48 -4.22 13.06
N ILE A 32 -7.82 -3.32 13.99
CA ILE A 32 -7.03 -2.12 14.28
C ILE A 32 -5.64 -2.50 14.83
N ARG A 33 -5.60 -3.42 15.81
CA ARG A 33 -4.36 -3.87 16.46
C ARG A 33 -3.38 -4.50 15.47
N ASP A 34 -3.87 -5.40 14.64
CA ASP A 34 -3.06 -6.23 13.74
C ASP A 34 -3.00 -5.67 12.31
N ALA A 35 -3.48 -4.43 12.12
CA ALA A 35 -3.58 -3.75 10.82
C ALA A 35 -4.27 -4.59 9.74
N LEU A 36 -5.28 -5.38 10.13
CA LEU A 36 -6.14 -6.13 9.21
C LEU A 36 -7.21 -5.20 8.67
N PHE A 37 -7.51 -5.34 7.39
CA PHE A 37 -8.53 -4.54 6.74
C PHE A 37 -9.92 -5.10 7.05
N PHE A 38 -10.70 -4.36 7.86
CA PHE A 38 -11.97 -4.81 8.41
C PHE A 38 -13.02 -5.21 7.35
N PRO A 39 -13.17 -4.51 6.21
CA PRO A 39 -14.06 -4.91 5.13
C PRO A 39 -13.76 -6.28 4.49
N SER A 40 -12.58 -6.87 4.75
CA SER A 40 -12.29 -8.26 4.40
C SER A 40 -13.27 -9.25 5.04
N TYR A 41 -13.87 -8.88 6.17
CA TYR A 41 -14.80 -9.70 6.92
C TYR A 41 -16.26 -9.29 6.61
N PRO A 42 -17.12 -10.23 6.17
CA PRO A 42 -18.53 -9.95 5.92
C PRO A 42 -19.30 -9.98 7.24
N VAL A 43 -18.97 -9.07 8.15
CA VAL A 43 -19.39 -9.10 9.56
C VAL A 43 -20.89 -9.32 9.68
N ASP A 44 -21.70 -8.60 8.90
CA ASP A 44 -23.17 -8.70 8.87
C ASP A 44 -23.71 -10.10 8.57
N LYS A 45 -22.94 -10.92 7.85
CA LYS A 45 -23.30 -12.28 7.44
C LYS A 45 -22.66 -13.36 8.32
N MET A 46 -21.71 -13.02 9.19
CA MET A 46 -21.01 -13.99 10.02
C MET A 46 -21.82 -14.37 11.25
N SER A 47 -22.01 -15.66 11.51
CA SER A 47 -22.50 -16.14 12.81
C SER A 47 -21.55 -15.75 13.98
N VAL A 48 -22.05 -15.76 15.22
CA VAL A 48 -21.24 -15.49 16.43
C VAL A 48 -20.00 -16.38 16.47
N LYS A 49 -20.14 -17.67 16.13
CA LYS A 49 -19.03 -18.63 16.10
C LYS A 49 -17.98 -18.25 15.04
N GLN A 50 -18.40 -17.74 13.88
CA GLN A 50 -17.49 -17.25 12.85
C GLN A 50 -16.77 -15.97 13.30
N LEU A 51 -17.48 -15.02 13.94
CA LEU A 51 -16.87 -13.81 14.50
C LEU A 51 -15.81 -14.16 15.56
N MET A 52 -16.14 -15.05 16.50
CA MET A 52 -15.19 -15.59 17.48
C MET A 52 -13.95 -16.20 16.82
N ARG A 53 -14.16 -17.04 15.80
CA ARG A 53 -13.05 -17.68 15.08
C ARG A 53 -12.18 -16.66 14.37
N ALA A 54 -12.77 -15.65 13.73
CA ALA A 54 -12.03 -14.57 13.08
C ALA A 54 -11.21 -13.75 14.08
N CYS A 55 -11.78 -13.42 15.24
CA CYS A 55 -11.06 -12.75 16.33
C CYS A 55 -9.85 -13.55 16.79
N LEU A 56 -10.02 -14.85 17.02
CA LEU A 56 -8.95 -15.71 17.57
C LEU A 56 -7.95 -16.16 16.50
N ALA A 57 -8.23 -15.95 15.21
CA ALA A 57 -7.40 -16.49 14.13
C ALA A 57 -5.94 -16.00 14.15
N PRO A 58 -5.64 -14.70 14.34
CA PRO A 58 -4.26 -14.23 14.41
C PRO A 58 -3.46 -14.88 15.54
N ASP A 59 -4.03 -14.96 16.75
CA ASP A 59 -3.36 -15.55 17.90
C ASP A 59 -3.14 -17.06 17.70
N LEU A 60 -4.16 -17.78 17.20
CA LEU A 60 -4.05 -19.20 16.88
C LEU A 60 -3.03 -19.48 15.76
N TRP A 61 -2.94 -18.58 14.77
CA TRP A 61 -1.92 -18.64 13.74
C TRP A 61 -0.52 -18.46 14.33
N ASN A 62 -0.33 -17.44 15.17
CA ASN A 62 0.96 -17.18 15.83
C ASN A 62 1.38 -18.30 16.78
N GLU A 63 0.44 -18.92 17.49
CA GLU A 63 0.69 -20.13 18.28
C GLU A 63 1.13 -21.30 17.39
N ARG A 64 0.46 -21.50 16.25
CA ARG A 64 0.81 -22.55 15.30
C ARG A 64 2.19 -22.34 14.67
N VAL A 65 2.51 -21.11 14.26
CA VAL A 65 3.83 -20.75 13.72
C VAL A 65 4.92 -21.00 14.76
N ARG A 66 4.70 -20.58 16.02
CA ARG A 66 5.63 -20.81 17.14
C ARG A 66 5.80 -22.29 17.50
N ALA A 67 4.74 -23.09 17.37
CA ALA A 67 4.81 -24.53 17.65
C ALA A 67 5.70 -25.29 16.65
N GLY A 68 5.99 -24.70 15.48
CA GLY A 68 6.92 -25.25 14.50
C GLY A 68 6.52 -26.52 13.71
N PRO A 69 5.29 -27.08 13.73
CA PRO A 69 4.95 -28.06 12.72
C PRO A 69 4.98 -27.32 11.37
N GLY A 70 5.91 -27.72 10.49
CA GLY A 70 6.03 -27.14 9.16
C GLY A 70 4.65 -27.03 8.50
N LEU A 71 4.37 -25.88 7.89
CA LEU A 71 3.16 -25.71 7.09
C LEU A 71 3.18 -26.83 6.05
N LYS A 72 2.27 -27.81 6.21
CA LYS A 72 2.09 -28.84 5.20
C LYS A 72 1.62 -28.13 3.95
N ASP A 73 2.46 -28.16 2.91
CA ASP A 73 2.11 -27.63 1.60
C ASP A 73 0.80 -28.29 1.16
N PRO A 74 -0.32 -27.55 1.05
CA PRO A 74 -1.61 -28.13 0.70
C PRO A 74 -1.68 -28.66 -0.73
N GLY A 75 -0.59 -28.56 -1.50
CA GLY A 75 -0.63 -28.70 -2.95
C GLY A 75 -1.11 -27.37 -3.52
N VAL A 76 -0.17 -26.52 -3.91
CA VAL A 76 -0.45 -25.28 -4.63
C VAL A 76 -1.16 -25.65 -5.95
N GLN A 77 -2.47 -25.40 -6.02
CA GLN A 77 -3.19 -25.38 -7.29
C GLN A 77 -3.05 -23.98 -7.87
N THR A 78 -2.26 -23.84 -8.93
CA THR A 78 -2.23 -22.63 -9.75
C THR A 78 -3.61 -22.47 -10.37
N LEU A 79 -4.27 -21.32 -10.16
CA LEU A 79 -5.50 -20.97 -10.87
C LEU A 79 -5.22 -21.06 -12.38
N SER A 80 -6.10 -21.73 -13.15
CA SER A 80 -5.86 -21.99 -14.57
C SER A 80 -5.68 -20.68 -15.32
N SER A 81 -4.74 -20.67 -16.27
CA SER A 81 -4.35 -19.51 -17.09
C SER A 81 -5.49 -18.95 -17.98
N GLU A 82 -6.64 -19.62 -18.01
CA GLU A 82 -7.78 -19.34 -18.90
C GLU A 82 -8.53 -18.04 -18.54
N LEU A 83 -8.41 -17.52 -17.31
CA LEU A 83 -9.01 -16.23 -16.92
C LEU A 83 -8.24 -14.99 -17.44
N LEU A 84 -7.08 -15.17 -18.09
CA LEU A 84 -6.26 -14.08 -18.63
C LEU A 84 -6.46 -13.84 -20.14
N GLU A 85 -7.28 -14.64 -20.82
CA GLU A 85 -7.43 -14.62 -22.29
C GLU A 85 -8.33 -13.50 -22.83
N SER A 86 -8.56 -12.43 -22.08
CA SER A 86 -9.39 -11.30 -22.55
C SER A 86 -8.86 -9.92 -22.17
N ASP A 87 -7.56 -9.79 -21.85
CA ASP A 87 -6.97 -8.45 -21.73
C ASP A 87 -6.85 -7.85 -23.15
N PRO A 88 -7.54 -6.74 -23.47
CA PRO A 88 -7.49 -6.11 -24.80
C PRO A 88 -6.08 -5.62 -25.20
N PHE A 89 -5.09 -5.77 -24.32
CA PHE A 89 -3.68 -5.47 -24.53
C PHE A 89 -2.84 -6.71 -24.91
N GLU A 90 -3.39 -7.67 -25.65
CA GLU A 90 -2.72 -8.91 -26.13
C GLU A 90 -1.43 -8.69 -26.97
N GLY A 91 -1.04 -7.46 -27.26
CA GLY A 91 0.24 -7.11 -27.90
C GLY A 91 1.32 -6.57 -26.95
N ALA A 92 1.00 -6.27 -25.69
CA ALA A 92 1.95 -5.71 -24.74
C ALA A 92 2.80 -6.82 -24.10
N GLN A 93 4.11 -6.75 -24.34
CA GLN A 93 5.14 -7.64 -23.82
C GLN A 93 4.87 -8.16 -22.39
N ARG A 94 4.95 -9.48 -22.21
CA ARG A 94 4.83 -10.22 -20.93
C ARG A 94 5.89 -9.85 -19.86
N ASP A 95 6.69 -8.82 -20.10
CA ASP A 95 7.87 -8.47 -19.32
C ASP A 95 7.60 -7.38 -18.27
N SER A 96 6.39 -6.81 -18.18
CA SER A 96 6.09 -5.87 -17.08
C SER A 96 5.92 -6.64 -15.76
N TYR A 97 6.79 -6.34 -14.79
CA TYR A 97 6.71 -6.91 -13.44
C TYR A 97 5.34 -6.60 -12.83
N ASN A 98 4.49 -7.62 -12.74
CA ASN A 98 3.23 -7.53 -11.99
C ASN A 98 3.58 -7.45 -10.50
N ARG A 99 3.58 -6.23 -9.94
CA ARG A 99 3.58 -6.05 -8.50
C ARG A 99 2.19 -6.37 -8.00
N VAL A 100 2.12 -7.31 -7.06
CA VAL A 100 0.89 -7.76 -6.43
C VAL A 100 1.00 -7.54 -4.93
N TYR A 101 -0.05 -6.99 -4.33
CA TYR A 101 -0.16 -6.77 -2.90
C TYR A 101 -1.42 -7.43 -2.36
N PHE A 102 -1.26 -8.37 -1.43
CA PHE A 102 -2.38 -8.93 -0.69
C PHE A 102 -2.76 -7.99 0.44
N VAL A 103 -4.01 -7.53 0.42
CA VAL A 103 -4.54 -6.68 1.48
C VAL A 103 -4.65 -7.51 2.77
N PRO A 104 -4.09 -7.03 3.91
CA PRO A 104 -4.22 -7.70 5.20
C PRO A 104 -5.67 -8.05 5.52
N GLY A 105 -5.94 -9.33 5.85
CA GLY A 105 -7.30 -9.88 5.94
C GLY A 105 -7.62 -10.87 4.81
N GLY A 106 -6.87 -10.82 3.70
CA GLY A 106 -6.76 -11.90 2.71
C GLY A 106 -7.88 -12.00 1.68
N ARG A 107 -8.85 -11.07 1.68
CA ARG A 107 -9.95 -11.04 0.71
C ARG A 107 -9.63 -10.23 -0.54
N TYR A 108 -8.86 -9.16 -0.38
CA TYR A 108 -8.59 -8.22 -1.47
C TYR A 108 -7.14 -8.29 -1.91
N LEU A 109 -6.91 -7.97 -3.17
CA LEU A 109 -5.60 -7.93 -3.79
C LEU A 109 -5.51 -6.69 -4.67
N ILE A 110 -4.36 -6.02 -4.66
CA ILE A 110 -4.07 -4.93 -5.58
C ILE A 110 -2.95 -5.40 -6.50
N ASP A 111 -3.15 -5.28 -7.81
CA ASP A 111 -2.09 -5.50 -8.79
C ASP A 111 -1.84 -4.24 -9.62
N HIS A 112 -0.66 -4.20 -10.21
CA HIS A 112 -0.31 -3.25 -11.25
C HIS A 112 0.05 -4.02 -12.51
N ALA A 113 -0.73 -3.83 -13.57
CA ALA A 113 -0.56 -4.48 -14.87
C ALA A 113 -1.06 -3.55 -16.00
N GLY A 114 -0.31 -3.46 -17.09
CA GLY A 114 -0.69 -2.67 -18.27
C GLY A 114 -0.92 -1.18 -17.96
N GLY A 115 -0.07 -0.58 -17.12
CA GLY A 115 -0.18 0.83 -16.71
C GLY A 115 -1.38 1.15 -15.81
N SER A 116 -2.14 0.12 -15.43
CA SER A 116 -3.33 0.24 -14.59
C SER A 116 -3.09 -0.40 -13.23
N LEU A 117 -3.60 0.25 -12.19
CA LEU A 117 -3.67 -0.30 -10.85
C LEU A 117 -5.08 -0.83 -10.63
N ARG A 118 -5.24 -2.11 -10.28
CA ARG A 118 -6.56 -2.75 -10.15
C ARG A 118 -6.75 -3.32 -8.75
N LEU A 119 -7.95 -3.18 -8.20
CA LEU A 119 -8.35 -3.80 -6.95
C LEU A 119 -9.22 -5.02 -7.26
N TRP A 120 -8.84 -6.18 -6.73
CA TRP A 120 -9.52 -7.45 -6.89
C TRP A 120 -10.23 -7.87 -5.59
N ASP A 121 -11.45 -8.41 -5.71
CA ASP A 121 -12.13 -9.17 -4.66
C ASP A 121 -11.95 -10.66 -4.97
N LEU A 122 -11.15 -11.35 -4.17
CA LEU A 122 -10.88 -12.79 -4.32
C LEU A 122 -12.02 -13.65 -3.77
N GLY A 123 -13.06 -13.02 -3.23
CA GLY A 123 -14.19 -13.68 -2.62
C GLY A 123 -13.91 -14.17 -1.20
N LEU A 124 -14.95 -14.73 -0.58
CA LEU A 124 -14.86 -15.23 0.78
C LEU A 124 -14.27 -16.65 0.81
N PRO A 125 -13.42 -16.96 1.82
CA PRO A 125 -12.99 -18.32 2.10
C PRO A 125 -14.18 -19.28 2.21
N SER A 126 -13.99 -20.52 1.74
CA SER A 126 -15.03 -21.56 1.75
C SER A 126 -15.64 -21.81 3.13
N ILE A 127 -14.90 -21.57 4.22
CA ILE A 127 -15.39 -21.69 5.60
C ILE A 127 -16.56 -20.74 5.95
N PHE A 128 -16.81 -19.72 5.13
CA PHE A 128 -17.95 -18.81 5.27
C PHE A 128 -19.15 -19.22 4.41
N ARG A 129 -19.05 -20.30 3.64
CA ARG A 129 -20.13 -20.81 2.80
C ARG A 129 -20.93 -21.84 3.58
N GLU A 130 -22.15 -21.47 3.97
CA GLU A 130 -23.04 -22.34 4.76
C GLU A 130 -23.68 -23.47 3.93
N LYS A 131 -23.63 -23.37 2.61
CA LYS A 131 -23.99 -24.42 1.64
C LYS A 131 -22.96 -24.42 0.52
N GLU A 132 -22.80 -25.55 -0.18
CA GLU A 132 -22.00 -25.71 -1.41
C GLU A 132 -22.53 -24.83 -2.56
N GLY A 133 -22.54 -23.51 -2.35
CA GLY A 133 -22.79 -22.53 -3.39
C GLY A 133 -21.50 -22.23 -4.13
N ASN A 134 -21.63 -21.99 -5.43
CA ASN A 134 -20.56 -21.63 -6.36
C ASN A 134 -19.59 -20.64 -5.70
N ALA A 135 -18.30 -20.95 -5.82
CA ALA A 135 -17.28 -20.02 -5.40
C ALA A 135 -17.51 -18.66 -6.06
N GLN A 136 -17.49 -17.60 -5.25
CA GLN A 136 -17.36 -16.28 -5.85
C GLN A 136 -16.00 -16.26 -6.52
N GLU A 137 -16.00 -16.17 -7.84
CA GLU A 137 -14.78 -16.07 -8.62
C GLU A 137 -14.10 -14.74 -8.34
N PRO A 138 -12.74 -14.71 -8.35
CA PRO A 138 -12.00 -13.46 -8.30
C PRO A 138 -12.48 -12.48 -9.36
N ARG A 139 -12.68 -11.22 -8.97
CA ARG A 139 -13.11 -10.18 -9.92
C ARG A 139 -12.45 -8.85 -9.63
N VAL A 140 -12.24 -8.05 -10.67
CA VAL A 140 -11.85 -6.64 -10.52
C VAL A 140 -13.04 -5.85 -9.96
N VAL A 141 -12.79 -5.12 -8.88
CA VAL A 141 -13.76 -4.23 -8.23
C VAL A 141 -13.69 -2.84 -8.86
N THR A 142 -12.48 -2.33 -9.06
CA THR A 142 -12.20 -1.02 -9.66
C THR A 142 -10.76 -0.95 -10.14
N SER A 143 -10.45 0.00 -11.02
CA SER A 143 -9.11 0.25 -11.54
C SER A 143 -8.90 1.70 -11.90
N ILE A 144 -7.65 2.16 -11.81
CA ILE A 144 -7.22 3.45 -12.35
C ILE A 144 -6.04 3.30 -13.29
N LEU A 145 -5.97 4.20 -14.27
CA LEU A 145 -4.80 4.35 -15.13
C LEU A 145 -3.78 5.26 -14.42
N ILE A 146 -2.57 4.76 -14.21
CA ILE A 146 -1.49 5.51 -13.54
C ILE A 146 -0.61 6.25 -14.54
N MET A 147 -0.52 5.74 -15.77
CA MET A 147 0.30 6.31 -16.83
C MET A 147 -0.54 7.16 -17.78
N ASP A 148 -0.01 8.29 -18.21
CA ASP A 148 -0.63 9.06 -19.29
C ASP A 148 -0.43 8.30 -20.62
N PRO A 149 -1.50 7.82 -21.28
CA PRO A 149 -1.37 7.07 -22.51
C PRO A 149 -0.78 7.90 -23.65
N SER A 150 -0.78 9.24 -23.53
CA SER A 150 -0.10 10.11 -24.50
C SER A 150 1.43 10.02 -24.46
N GLN A 151 2.03 9.47 -23.40
CA GLN A 151 3.47 9.16 -23.38
C GLN A 151 3.81 7.84 -24.08
N VAL A 152 2.79 7.08 -24.47
CA VAL A 152 2.95 5.79 -25.12
C VAL A 152 2.74 5.91 -26.62
N LEU A 153 2.02 6.94 -27.09
CA LEU A 153 1.71 7.14 -28.50
C LEU A 153 2.72 8.09 -29.16
N ASP A 154 3.30 7.67 -30.28
CA ASP A 154 4.07 8.56 -31.14
C ASP A 154 3.14 9.54 -31.91
N ASP A 155 3.77 10.44 -32.67
CA ASP A 155 3.07 11.39 -33.53
C ASP A 155 2.18 10.71 -34.61
N GLU A 156 2.34 9.40 -34.84
CA GLU A 156 1.53 8.59 -35.76
C GLU A 156 0.40 7.81 -35.05
N GLY A 157 0.25 7.94 -33.73
CA GLY A 157 -0.72 7.19 -32.94
C GLY A 157 -0.36 5.71 -32.76
N GLY A 158 0.87 5.33 -33.08
CA GLY A 158 1.47 4.04 -32.78
C GLY A 158 2.01 4.01 -31.35
N VAL A 159 1.85 2.88 -30.67
CA VAL A 159 2.46 2.68 -29.34
C VAL A 159 3.98 2.54 -29.52
N VAL A 160 4.74 3.63 -29.36
CA VAL A 160 6.21 3.60 -29.34
C VAL A 160 6.63 3.29 -27.92
N LEU A 161 6.67 2.00 -27.61
CA LEU A 161 7.54 1.51 -26.55
C LEU A 161 8.96 1.70 -27.08
N ASP A 162 9.71 2.61 -26.49
CA ASP A 162 11.12 2.83 -26.81
C ASP A 162 11.92 1.57 -26.40
N THR A 163 11.90 0.55 -27.26
CA THR A 163 12.47 -0.78 -26.99
C THR A 163 13.99 -0.75 -26.92
N ASP A 164 14.61 0.28 -27.49
CA ASP A 164 16.07 0.37 -27.62
C ASP A 164 16.72 1.11 -26.44
N GLY A 165 15.90 1.61 -25.51
CA GLY A 165 16.31 2.44 -24.37
C GLY A 165 16.13 1.86 -22.97
N GLY A 166 15.84 0.55 -22.80
CA GLY A 166 16.09 -0.28 -21.60
C GLY A 166 15.55 0.15 -20.21
N GLY A 167 14.91 1.31 -20.06
CA GLY A 167 14.38 1.80 -18.79
C GLY A 167 12.90 1.51 -18.67
N GLN A 168 12.54 0.27 -18.37
CA GLN A 168 11.16 -0.08 -18.09
C GLN A 168 10.66 0.77 -16.92
N GLU A 169 9.60 1.57 -17.12
CA GLU A 169 9.02 2.40 -16.07
C GLU A 169 8.43 1.50 -14.97
N THR A 170 9.20 1.30 -13.90
CA THR A 170 8.72 0.56 -12.74
C THR A 170 7.84 1.47 -11.91
N ILE A 171 6.56 1.12 -11.79
CA ILE A 171 5.67 1.74 -10.82
C ILE A 171 5.86 1.02 -9.48
N GLU A 172 6.12 1.80 -8.44
CA GLU A 172 6.10 1.32 -7.07
C GLU A 172 4.78 1.72 -6.40
N PHE A 173 4.26 0.86 -5.55
CA PHE A 173 3.13 1.24 -4.71
C PHE A 173 3.17 0.57 -3.35
N VAL A 174 2.58 1.23 -2.36
CA VAL A 174 2.38 0.73 -1.00
C VAL A 174 0.91 0.86 -0.65
N VAL A 175 0.38 -0.14 0.03
CA VAL A 175 -1.03 -0.18 0.43
C VAL A 175 -1.09 -0.28 1.95
N CYS A 176 -1.95 0.53 2.58
CA CYS A 176 -2.28 0.36 3.98
C CYS A 176 -3.77 0.60 4.22
N PRO A 177 -4.37 0.00 5.26
CA PRO A 177 -5.68 0.43 5.74
C PRO A 177 -5.64 1.88 6.25
N SER A 178 -6.76 2.58 6.19
CA SER A 178 -6.98 3.82 6.92
C SER A 178 -6.95 3.57 8.44
N ARG A 179 -6.81 4.64 9.22
CA ARG A 179 -6.72 4.56 10.69
C ARG A 179 -7.91 3.85 11.36
N ASP A 180 -9.10 3.98 10.78
CA ASP A 180 -10.31 3.31 11.26
C ASP A 180 -10.50 1.89 10.72
N GLY A 181 -9.59 1.45 9.83
CA GLY A 181 -9.58 0.15 9.18
C GLY A 181 -10.65 -0.03 8.10
N MET A 182 -11.38 1.03 7.73
CA MET A 182 -12.56 0.95 6.85
C MET A 182 -12.27 1.24 5.39
N ARG A 183 -11.16 1.91 5.08
CA ARG A 183 -10.75 2.27 3.71
C ARG A 183 -9.36 1.73 3.43
N LEU A 184 -9.05 1.56 2.15
CA LEU A 184 -7.68 1.28 1.70
C LEU A 184 -7.06 2.57 1.21
N ARG A 185 -5.79 2.76 1.51
CA ARG A 185 -4.97 3.81 0.95
C ARG A 185 -3.87 3.19 0.14
N VAL A 186 -3.68 3.73 -1.06
CA VAL A 186 -2.70 3.25 -2.01
C VAL A 186 -1.84 4.42 -2.42
N TRP A 187 -0.58 4.39 -2.02
CA TRP A 187 0.40 5.37 -2.43
C TRP A 187 1.16 4.82 -3.62
N VAL A 188 1.05 5.52 -4.74
CA VAL A 188 1.64 5.17 -6.03
C VAL A 188 2.76 6.14 -6.32
N VAL A 189 3.94 5.60 -6.62
CA VAL A 189 5.14 6.34 -6.99
C VAL A 189 5.52 5.90 -8.40
N PRO A 190 5.21 6.71 -9.43
CA PRO A 190 5.63 6.39 -10.79
C PRO A 190 7.16 6.50 -10.90
N GLY A 191 7.70 5.88 -11.94
CA GLY A 191 9.11 6.07 -12.29
C GLY A 191 9.44 7.56 -12.49
N PRO A 192 10.71 7.96 -12.30
CA PRO A 192 11.14 9.30 -12.68
C PRO A 192 10.88 9.61 -14.15
N SER A 193 10.33 10.78 -14.42
CA SER A 193 10.25 11.32 -15.77
C SER A 193 11.27 12.45 -15.95
N ASN A 194 11.88 12.49 -17.14
CA ASN A 194 12.75 13.58 -17.53
C ASN A 194 11.92 14.85 -17.69
N VAL A 195 12.30 15.92 -16.98
CA VAL A 195 11.70 17.23 -17.24
C VAL A 195 12.25 17.71 -18.58
N LYS A 196 11.37 17.96 -19.57
CA LYS A 196 11.75 18.39 -20.93
C LYS A 196 12.78 19.52 -20.87
N GLY A 197 14.00 19.23 -21.32
CA GLY A 197 15.08 20.22 -21.45
C GLY A 197 15.85 20.59 -20.17
N GLY A 198 15.82 19.78 -19.11
CA GLY A 198 16.54 20.08 -17.86
C GLY A 198 17.39 18.95 -17.29
N ASP A 199 18.41 19.32 -16.51
CA ASP A 199 19.24 18.40 -15.69
C ASP A 199 18.51 17.85 -14.44
N SER A 200 17.18 17.97 -14.42
CA SER A 200 16.32 17.62 -13.28
C SER A 200 15.29 16.59 -13.69
N MET A 201 15.06 15.64 -12.79
CA MET A 201 13.95 14.71 -12.87
C MET A 201 12.86 15.16 -11.89
N SER A 202 11.62 14.97 -12.32
CA SER A 202 10.46 15.09 -11.44
C SER A 202 9.85 13.72 -11.28
N CYS A 203 9.37 13.42 -10.08
CA CYS A 203 8.41 12.35 -9.93
C CYS A 203 7.29 12.82 -9.01
N THR A 204 6.07 12.60 -9.50
CA THR A 204 4.82 12.98 -8.86
C THR A 204 4.18 11.73 -8.32
N SER A 205 4.29 11.52 -7.02
CA SER A 205 3.60 10.42 -6.35
C SER A 205 2.20 10.83 -5.91
N SER A 206 1.28 9.87 -5.84
CA SER A 206 -0.13 10.12 -5.57
C SER A 206 -0.67 9.12 -4.56
N VAL A 207 -1.43 9.60 -3.58
CA VAL A 207 -2.12 8.76 -2.60
C VAL A 207 -3.59 8.72 -2.97
N TYR A 208 -4.11 7.52 -3.20
CA TYR A 208 -5.52 7.25 -3.47
C TYR A 208 -6.17 6.58 -2.27
N GLU A 209 -7.46 6.84 -2.05
CA GLU A 209 -8.29 6.16 -1.05
C GLU A 209 -9.41 5.39 -1.75
N ILE A 210 -9.70 4.18 -1.25
CA ILE A 210 -10.79 3.35 -1.74
C ILE A 210 -11.71 3.00 -0.58
N GLU A 211 -12.99 3.37 -0.72
CA GLU A 211 -14.05 3.00 0.22
C GLU A 211 -14.88 1.83 -0.32
N LEU A 212 -14.63 0.63 0.21
CA LEU A 212 -15.31 -0.58 -0.26
C LEU A 212 -16.78 -0.70 0.17
N GLY A 213 -17.21 0.11 1.13
CA GLY A 213 -18.61 0.18 1.57
C GLY A 213 -19.49 0.97 0.60
N SER A 214 -18.91 1.70 -0.35
CA SER A 214 -19.68 2.47 -1.33
C SER A 214 -20.34 1.54 -2.36
N HIS A 215 -21.39 2.03 -3.02
CA HIS A 215 -22.08 1.29 -4.08
C HIS A 215 -21.16 1.03 -5.29
N GLN A 216 -20.16 1.88 -5.50
CA GLN A 216 -19.15 1.80 -6.56
C GLN A 216 -17.80 2.18 -5.95
N PRO A 217 -17.03 1.20 -5.42
CA PRO A 217 -15.71 1.49 -4.90
C PRO A 217 -14.84 2.06 -6.01
N ASP A 218 -14.15 3.15 -5.72
CA ASP A 218 -13.29 3.82 -6.70
C ASP A 218 -12.06 4.39 -6.02
N PHE A 219 -11.00 4.62 -6.79
CA PHE A 219 -9.78 5.26 -6.32
C PHE A 219 -9.97 6.78 -6.30
N THR A 220 -10.18 7.34 -5.11
CA THR A 220 -10.29 8.78 -4.91
C THR A 220 -8.91 9.37 -4.61
N LEU A 221 -8.42 10.29 -5.44
CA LEU A 221 -7.15 10.97 -5.18
C LEU A 221 -7.24 11.82 -3.90
N MET A 222 -6.41 11.51 -2.89
CA MET A 222 -6.33 12.26 -1.64
C MET A 222 -5.33 13.40 -1.71
N ALA A 223 -4.13 13.11 -2.20
CA ALA A 223 -3.01 14.02 -2.18
C ALA A 223 -1.95 13.60 -3.20
N SER A 224 -1.15 14.55 -3.66
CA SER A 224 -0.01 14.27 -4.52
C SER A 224 1.22 15.08 -4.11
N LEU A 225 2.38 14.45 -4.25
CA LEU A 225 3.69 14.96 -3.86
C LEU A 225 4.64 14.85 -5.05
N THR A 226 5.04 16.00 -5.57
CA THR A 226 6.07 16.11 -6.61
C THR A 226 7.42 16.39 -5.97
N VAL A 227 8.37 15.50 -6.20
CA VAL A 227 9.75 15.65 -5.74
C VAL A 227 10.65 15.95 -6.94
N LEU A 228 11.39 17.05 -6.86
CA LEU A 228 12.37 17.44 -7.86
C LEU A 228 13.75 17.03 -7.38
N THR A 229 14.46 16.27 -8.21
CA THR A 229 15.81 15.78 -7.94
C THR A 229 16.71 15.97 -9.15
N PRO A 230 18.04 15.95 -8.99
CA PRO A 230 18.96 15.90 -10.12
C PRO A 230 18.77 14.61 -10.93
N ALA A 231 18.96 14.67 -12.25
CA ALA A 231 18.74 13.52 -13.13
C ALA A 231 19.57 12.27 -12.80
N TRP A 232 20.72 12.43 -12.13
CA TRP A 232 21.60 11.32 -11.73
C TRP A 232 21.19 10.63 -10.42
N SER A 233 20.05 11.01 -9.83
CA SER A 233 19.79 10.81 -8.41
C SER A 233 18.46 10.12 -8.08
N VAL A 234 17.65 9.73 -9.07
CA VAL A 234 16.37 9.09 -8.78
C VAL A 234 16.56 7.61 -8.53
N VAL A 235 16.99 7.31 -7.32
CA VAL A 235 16.70 6.03 -6.71
C VAL A 235 15.62 6.32 -5.68
N TRP A 236 14.37 5.98 -6.02
CA TRP A 236 13.37 5.82 -4.99
C TRP A 236 13.83 4.63 -4.15
N GLY A 237 14.16 4.92 -2.90
CA GLY A 237 14.41 3.88 -1.92
C GLY A 237 13.08 3.31 -1.42
N ASP A 238 13.18 2.40 -0.47
CA ASP A 238 12.03 1.77 0.17
C ASP A 238 10.95 2.77 0.59
N LEU A 239 9.71 2.39 0.31
CA LEU A 239 8.50 3.13 0.63
C LEU A 239 7.81 2.44 1.81
N SER A 240 7.29 3.21 2.75
CA SER A 240 6.43 2.68 3.81
C SER A 240 5.33 3.67 4.13
N MET A 241 4.13 3.15 4.38
CA MET A 241 2.96 3.97 4.68
C MET A 241 2.19 3.38 5.86
N ARG A 242 1.70 4.25 6.72
CA ARG A 242 0.88 3.89 7.86
C ARG A 242 -0.06 5.03 8.20
N ASP A 243 -1.34 4.71 8.40
CA ASP A 243 -2.36 5.69 8.74
C ASP A 243 -2.32 6.86 7.73
N ASP A 244 -2.17 8.11 8.18
CA ASP A 244 -2.08 9.32 7.36
C ASP A 244 -0.63 9.71 6.98
N THR A 245 0.35 8.84 7.24
CA THR A 245 1.77 9.16 7.09
C THR A 245 2.46 8.23 6.10
N ALA A 246 3.12 8.82 5.13
CA ALA A 246 4.00 8.16 4.19
C ALA A 246 5.46 8.49 4.55
N ILE A 247 6.36 7.51 4.43
CA ILE A 247 7.79 7.72 4.52
C ILE A 247 8.50 7.14 3.31
N PHE A 248 9.54 7.82 2.88
CA PHE A 248 10.41 7.33 1.84
C PHE A 248 11.83 7.81 2.06
N HIS A 249 12.75 7.04 1.50
CA HIS A 249 14.14 7.39 1.41
C HIS A 249 14.46 7.90 0.01
N SER A 250 15.03 9.10 -0.07
CA SER A 250 15.49 9.70 -1.32
C SER A 250 16.87 10.30 -1.10
N LEU A 251 17.87 9.84 -1.86
CA LEU A 251 19.27 10.24 -1.71
C LEU A 251 19.83 10.01 -0.29
N ASP A 252 20.16 11.11 0.39
CA ASP A 252 20.65 11.15 1.77
C ASP A 252 19.52 11.57 2.71
N TYR A 253 18.26 11.57 2.31
CA TYR A 253 17.15 12.10 3.09
C TYR A 253 16.12 11.03 3.39
N ILE A 254 15.69 11.00 4.65
CA ILE A 254 14.39 10.42 5.01
C ILE A 254 13.39 11.56 4.99
N ILE A 255 12.28 11.33 4.31
CA ILE A 255 11.18 12.27 4.22
C ILE A 255 9.96 11.60 4.85
N VAL A 256 9.36 12.30 5.81
CA VAL A 256 8.09 11.94 6.44
C VAL A 256 7.05 12.91 5.92
N TRP A 257 6.00 12.38 5.28
CA TRP A 257 4.93 13.14 4.66
C TRP A 257 3.60 12.77 5.31
N ASP A 258 2.97 13.75 5.95
CA ASP A 258 1.55 13.68 6.33
C ASP A 258 0.72 14.20 5.15
N PHE A 259 0.16 13.26 4.39
CA PHE A 259 -0.57 13.56 3.17
C PHE A 259 -1.97 14.10 3.43
N CYS A 260 -2.53 13.90 4.63
CA CYS A 260 -3.80 14.48 5.01
C CYS A 260 -3.68 15.97 5.36
N ASP A 261 -2.59 16.35 6.05
CA ASP A 261 -2.35 17.73 6.47
C ASP A 261 -1.43 18.51 5.51
N SER A 262 -0.92 17.87 4.45
CA SER A 262 0.01 18.51 3.49
C SER A 262 1.28 19.04 4.17
N LYS A 263 1.81 18.29 5.15
CA LYS A 263 3.01 18.65 5.90
C LYS A 263 4.09 17.61 5.71
N ALA A 264 5.34 18.03 5.76
CA ALA A 264 6.46 17.10 5.75
C ALA A 264 7.59 17.54 6.67
N LYS A 265 8.44 16.58 6.99
CA LYS A 265 9.72 16.78 7.66
C LYS A 265 10.74 15.91 6.95
N ALA A 266 11.84 16.53 6.54
CA ALA A 266 12.97 15.83 5.96
C ALA A 266 14.20 16.06 6.83
N TRP A 267 15.02 15.03 6.99
CA TRP A 267 16.33 15.17 7.59
C TRP A 267 17.34 14.32 6.87
N ARG A 268 18.60 14.75 6.95
CA ARG A 268 19.69 14.08 6.28
C ARG A 268 20.14 12.86 7.09
N VAL A 269 20.17 11.71 6.45
CA VAL A 269 20.84 10.49 6.90
C VAL A 269 22.17 10.40 6.16
N ARG A 270 23.28 10.43 6.90
CA ARG A 270 24.62 10.25 6.33
C ARG A 270 24.83 8.78 5.93
N SER A 271 24.10 8.30 4.92
CA SER A 271 24.35 7.01 4.29
C SER A 271 25.22 7.27 3.08
N ARG A 272 26.51 6.92 3.11
CA ARG A 272 27.42 7.36 2.05
C ARG A 272 27.42 6.43 0.82
N THR A 273 27.01 5.16 0.91
CA THR A 273 27.27 4.24 -0.22
C THR A 273 26.45 2.94 -0.30
N ASP A 274 25.58 2.62 0.65
CA ASP A 274 25.06 1.25 0.70
C ASP A 274 23.57 1.26 0.32
N ASN A 275 23.20 0.36 -0.61
CA ASN A 275 21.81 0.08 -0.95
C ASN A 275 21.02 -0.04 0.35
N THR A 276 19.97 0.77 0.48
CA THR A 276 19.04 0.57 1.58
C THR A 276 18.30 -0.71 1.29
N ASP A 277 18.24 -1.60 2.28
CA ASP A 277 17.60 -2.89 2.08
C ASP A 277 16.10 -2.77 2.36
N MET A 278 15.72 -2.09 3.46
CA MET A 278 14.32 -1.90 3.84
C MET A 278 14.11 -0.64 4.71
N LEU A 279 12.99 0.07 4.50
CA LEU A 279 12.49 1.15 5.35
C LEU A 279 11.13 0.76 5.95
N PHE A 280 10.97 0.92 7.27
CA PHE A 280 9.73 0.57 7.96
C PHE A 280 9.21 1.72 8.84
N LEU A 281 7.90 1.95 8.77
CA LEU A 281 7.19 2.87 9.65
C LEU A 281 6.38 2.11 10.72
N SER A 282 6.68 2.38 11.99
CA SER A 282 5.84 1.97 13.12
C SER A 282 5.11 3.19 13.72
N GLN A 283 4.26 2.95 14.73
CA GLN A 283 3.55 4.04 15.42
C GLN A 283 4.51 5.05 16.06
N THR A 284 5.64 4.58 16.57
CA THR A 284 6.54 5.38 17.42
C THR A 284 7.93 5.54 16.84
N SER A 285 8.31 4.71 15.88
CA SER A 285 9.67 4.67 15.34
C SER A 285 9.70 4.42 13.83
N ILE A 286 10.72 4.97 13.20
CA ILE A 286 11.13 4.73 11.81
C ILE A 286 12.39 3.88 11.85
N TYR A 287 12.40 2.79 11.09
CA TYR A 287 13.53 1.87 10.99
C TYR A 287 14.10 1.92 9.58
N LEU A 288 15.41 2.07 9.47
CA LEU A 288 16.16 1.92 8.23
C LEU A 288 17.10 0.72 8.41
N VAL A 289 16.80 -0.38 7.75
CA VAL A 289 17.58 -1.61 7.79
C VAL A 289 18.58 -1.59 6.63
N LYS A 290 19.83 -1.88 6.97
CA LYS A 290 20.94 -1.99 6.04
C LYS A 290 21.72 -3.26 6.33
N SER A 291 22.51 -3.67 5.34
CA SER A 291 23.50 -4.72 5.48
C SER A 291 24.46 -4.51 6.66
N THR A 292 24.74 -3.26 7.03
CA THR A 292 25.64 -2.90 8.13
C THR A 292 24.95 -2.72 9.49
N GLY A 293 23.62 -2.75 9.55
CA GLY A 293 22.87 -2.63 10.81
C GLY A 293 21.51 -1.94 10.66
N VAL A 294 20.91 -1.60 11.80
CA VAL A 294 19.59 -0.97 11.87
C VAL A 294 19.71 0.41 12.49
N LEU A 295 19.22 1.43 11.78
CA LEU A 295 19.08 2.78 12.32
C LEU A 295 17.62 3.01 12.72
N VAL A 296 17.42 3.62 13.88
CA VAL A 296 16.09 3.86 14.45
C VAL A 296 15.95 5.31 14.86
N TRP A 297 14.85 5.94 14.45
CA TRP A 297 14.46 7.29 14.86
C TRP A 297 13.05 7.28 15.42
N PRO A 298 12.71 8.15 16.38
CA PRO A 298 11.31 8.34 16.76
C PRO A 298 10.51 8.91 15.58
N THR A 299 9.27 8.47 15.42
CA THR A 299 8.34 9.06 14.45
C THR A 299 8.07 10.52 14.85
N PRO A 300 8.30 11.50 13.96
CA PRO A 300 8.04 12.91 14.27
C PRO A 300 6.59 13.14 14.69
N LEU A 301 6.38 13.99 15.70
CA LEU A 301 5.02 14.42 16.06
C LEU A 301 4.42 15.27 14.93
N ARG A 302 3.09 15.23 14.76
CA ARG A 302 2.36 16.05 13.78
C ARG A 302 2.68 17.55 13.87
N SER A 303 2.93 18.04 15.09
CA SER A 303 3.31 19.43 15.36
C SER A 303 4.72 19.81 14.90
N GLU A 304 5.59 18.83 14.68
CA GLU A 304 6.95 19.04 14.18
C GLU A 304 7.03 19.07 12.65
N LEU A 305 5.99 18.60 11.97
CA LEU A 305 5.91 18.64 10.52
C LEU A 305 5.62 20.07 10.06
N LYS A 306 6.32 20.50 9.01
CA LYS A 306 6.14 21.84 8.44
C LYS A 306 5.23 21.76 7.23
N PRO A 307 4.36 22.77 7.00
CA PRO A 307 3.65 22.88 5.74
C PRO A 307 4.66 22.83 4.59
N ILE A 308 4.38 22.00 3.59
CA ILE A 308 5.18 22.02 2.37
C ILE A 308 4.83 23.33 1.66
N GLN A 309 5.82 24.20 1.49
CA GLN A 309 5.61 25.46 0.79
C GLN A 309 5.46 25.20 -0.70
N ASN A 310 4.34 25.60 -1.28
CA ASN A 310 4.16 25.70 -2.73
C ASN A 310 4.94 26.91 -3.25
N ASP A 311 6.26 26.87 -3.10
CA ASP A 311 7.10 27.84 -3.76
C ASP A 311 7.07 27.50 -5.24
N THR A 312 6.20 28.17 -6.00
CA THR A 312 6.22 28.17 -7.47
C THR A 312 7.37 29.01 -8.01
N HIS A 313 7.96 29.88 -7.18
CA HIS A 313 9.11 30.69 -7.54
C HIS A 313 10.38 29.83 -7.68
N THR A 314 10.84 29.65 -8.92
CA THR A 314 12.19 29.19 -9.27
C THR A 314 13.22 30.19 -8.72
N SER A 315 13.55 30.07 -7.43
CA SER A 315 14.63 30.81 -6.81
C SER A 315 15.94 30.45 -7.51
N THR A 316 16.49 31.38 -8.29
CA THR A 316 17.82 31.32 -8.91
C THR A 316 18.89 31.38 -7.81
N ALA A 317 19.18 30.22 -7.20
CA ALA A 317 20.19 30.12 -6.15
C ALA A 317 21.59 30.47 -6.68
N ARG A 318 22.25 31.40 -5.99
CA ARG A 318 23.57 31.97 -6.29
C ARG A 318 24.67 30.93 -6.05
N LYS A 319 25.62 30.82 -6.99
CA LYS A 319 26.83 29.95 -6.97
C LYS A 319 27.61 30.03 -5.66
N SER A 320 27.38 29.07 -4.76
CA SER A 320 28.25 28.81 -3.61
C SER A 320 28.81 27.37 -3.69
N ARG A 321 30.12 27.22 -3.54
CA ARG A 321 30.92 26.01 -3.77
C ARG A 321 30.64 24.91 -2.73
N MET A 322 29.55 24.16 -2.91
CA MET A 322 29.41 22.71 -2.62
C MET A 322 28.00 22.32 -3.08
N TRP A 323 27.81 22.23 -4.40
CA TRP A 323 26.49 22.13 -5.01
C TRP A 323 25.94 20.69 -4.93
N ARG A 324 25.22 20.38 -3.84
CA ARG A 324 24.05 19.52 -3.97
C ARG A 324 22.83 20.44 -3.97
N PRO A 325 22.05 20.53 -5.05
CA PRO A 325 20.87 21.39 -5.06
C PRO A 325 19.91 20.95 -3.93
N PRO A 326 19.21 21.89 -3.28
CA PRO A 326 18.25 21.55 -2.25
C PRO A 326 17.13 20.70 -2.87
N LEU A 327 16.73 19.64 -2.16
CA LEU A 327 15.52 18.88 -2.48
C LEU A 327 14.33 19.86 -2.50
N ARG A 328 13.60 19.92 -3.62
CA ARG A 328 12.40 20.74 -3.74
C ARG A 328 11.19 19.81 -3.80
N ILE A 329 10.22 20.11 -2.95
CA ILE A 329 8.99 19.35 -2.78
C ILE A 329 7.83 20.28 -3.13
N ILE A 330 6.94 19.84 -4.00
CA ILE A 330 5.77 20.60 -4.47
C ILE A 330 4.52 19.74 -4.21
N LEU A 331 3.45 20.35 -3.70
CA LEU A 331 2.18 19.65 -3.45
C LEU A 331 1.12 20.04 -4.46
N HIS A 332 0.29 19.04 -4.78
CA HIS A 332 -0.97 19.24 -5.46
C HIS A 332 -2.08 18.71 -4.54
N SER A 333 -3.00 19.60 -4.13
CA SER A 333 -4.20 19.19 -3.40
C SER A 333 -5.20 18.60 -4.39
N GLY A 334 -5.70 17.40 -4.11
CA GLY A 334 -6.91 16.91 -4.77
C GLY A 334 -8.11 17.73 -4.31
N GLU A 335 -8.99 18.10 -5.24
CA GLU A 335 -10.30 18.66 -4.87
C GLU A 335 -11.09 17.53 -4.18
N ARG A 336 -11.58 17.79 -2.94
CA ARG A 336 -12.37 16.85 -2.16
C ARG A 336 -13.85 17.02 -2.39
#